data_AF-A0A948MH94-F1
#
_entry.id   AF-A0A948MH94-F1
#
_cell.length_a   1.000
_cell.length_b   1.000
_cell.length_c   1.000
_cell.angle_alpha   90.00
_cell.angle_beta   90.00
_cell.angle_gamma   90.00
#
_symmetry.space_group_name_H-M   'P 1'
#
loop_
_entity.id
_entity.type
_entity.pdbx_description
1 polymer ?
#
loop_
_entity_poly.entity_id
_entity_poly.type
_entity_poly.pdbx_seq_one_letter_code
_entity_poly.pdbx_strand_id
1 'polypeptide(L)' 'LSCNRVGHEASPMGASGIQFWGNSHVLGPQGEFIAEAGGEPTVLVCDVDLQRSEHVRRIWPFLRDRRIDAYGDLLKRYID' A
#
# COMPACT_ATOMS: atom_id res chain seq x y z
N LEU A 1 -1.98 0.27 -5.47
CA LEU A 1 -3.42 0.42 -5.17
C LEU A 1 -3.70 -0.32 -3.89
N SER A 2 -4.36 0.33 -2.93
CA SER A 2 -4.92 -0.30 -1.75
C SER A 2 -6.42 -0.04 -1.71
N CYS A 3 -7.21 -1.07 -1.45
CA CYS A 3 -8.66 -0.98 -1.33
C CYS A 3 -9.08 -1.45 0.06
N ASN A 4 -9.97 -0.72 0.70
CA ASN A 4 -10.49 -1.04 2.02
C ASN A 4 -12.01 -0.89 2.08
N ARG A 5 -12.62 -1.62 3.02
CA ARG A 5 -14.06 -1.57 3.29
C ARG A 5 -14.42 -0.29 4.05
N VAL A 6 -15.71 0.05 4.04
CA VAL A 6 -16.33 1.13 4.82
C VAL A 6 -17.54 0.59 5.58
N GLY A 7 -17.93 1.28 6.66
CA GLY A 7 -19.12 0.95 7.45
C GLY A 7 -18.85 0.06 8.67
N HIS A 8 -19.86 -0.09 9.52
CA HIS A 8 -19.80 -0.93 10.71
C HIS A 8 -20.33 -2.34 10.43
N GLU A 9 -19.62 -3.35 10.91
CA GLU A 9 -20.09 -4.73 10.96
C GLU A 9 -20.14 -5.22 12.40
N ALA A 10 -21.33 -5.60 12.85
CA ALA A 10 -21.53 -6.16 14.18
C ALA A 10 -20.83 -7.53 14.30
N SER A 11 -20.31 -7.83 15.50
CA SER A 11 -19.74 -9.14 15.77
C SER A 11 -20.85 -10.21 15.81
N PRO A 12 -20.68 -11.36 15.15
CA PRO A 12 -21.64 -12.46 15.25
C PRO A 12 -21.70 -13.07 16.66
N MET A 13 -20.72 -12.77 17.52
CA MET A 13 -20.64 -13.24 18.91
C MET A 13 -21.10 -12.18 19.93
N GLY A 14 -21.72 -11.09 19.49
CA GLY A 14 -22.26 -10.05 20.37
C GLY A 14 -21.22 -9.09 20.97
N ALA A 15 -19.98 -9.11 20.48
CA ALA A 15 -18.97 -8.10 20.80
C ALA A 15 -19.20 -6.79 20.00
N SER A 16 -18.37 -5.77 20.23
CA SER A 16 -18.52 -4.40 19.66
C SER A 16 -18.50 -4.29 18.13
N GLY A 17 -18.11 -5.35 17.41
CA GLY A 17 -17.97 -5.32 15.95
C GLY A 17 -16.74 -4.55 15.48
N ILE A 18 -16.71 -4.23 14.18
CA ILE A 18 -15.59 -3.54 13.51
C ILE A 18 -16.15 -2.37 12.70
N GLN A 19 -15.59 -1.18 12.89
CA GLN A 19 -15.79 -0.04 11.99
C GLN A 19 -14.68 -0.04 10.94
N PHE A 20 -15.04 -0.33 9.70
CA PHE A 20 -14.13 -0.19 8.57
C PHE A 20 -14.08 1.29 8.14
N TRP A 21 -12.87 1.81 7.95
CA TRP A 21 -12.61 3.24 7.80
C TRP A 21 -12.30 3.69 6.37
N GLY A 22 -12.41 2.82 5.37
CA GLY A 22 -12.08 3.16 3.99
C GLY A 22 -10.60 3.54 3.84
N ASN A 23 -10.32 4.73 3.32
CA ASN A 23 -8.97 5.17 2.95
C ASN A 23 -8.36 4.31 1.82
N SER A 24 -9.19 3.86 0.88
CA SER A 24 -8.71 3.29 -0.38
C SER A 24 -7.89 4.35 -1.13
N HIS A 25 -6.75 3.98 -1.70
CA HIS A 25 -5.85 4.96 -2.32
C HIS A 25 -4.94 4.36 -3.39
N VAL A 26 -4.42 5.25 -4.24
CA VAL A 26 -3.40 4.97 -5.26
C VAL A 26 -2.20 5.85 -4.97
N LEU A 27 -1.04 5.22 -4.77
CA LEU A 27 0.24 5.90 -4.63
C LEU A 27 1.07 5.78 -5.90
N GLY A 28 1.83 6.83 -6.20
CA GLY A 28 2.87 6.82 -7.22
C GLY A 28 4.17 6.17 -6.76
N PRO A 29 5.15 6.04 -7.67
CA PRO A 29 6.42 5.38 -7.39
C PRO A 29 7.32 6.09 -6.38
N GLN A 30 6.99 7.33 -5.97
CA GLN A 30 7.70 8.07 -4.92
C GLN A 30 6.91 8.12 -3.60
N GLY A 31 5.78 7.41 -3.52
CA GLY A 31 4.91 7.38 -2.35
C GLY A 31 3.90 8.53 -2.28
N GLU A 32 3.81 9.37 -3.31
CA GLU A 32 2.84 10.45 -3.40
C GLU A 32 1.42 9.92 -3.69
N PHE A 33 0.39 10.56 -3.12
CA PHE A 33 -1.00 10.23 -3.44
C PHE A 33 -1.35 10.69 -4.86
N ILE A 34 -1.84 9.76 -5.68
CA ILE A 34 -2.44 10.03 -6.98
C ILE A 34 -3.96 10.19 -6.83
N ALA A 35 -4.56 9.36 -5.98
CA ALA A 35 -5.98 9.42 -5.64
C ALA A 35 -6.22 8.80 -4.26
N GLU A 36 -7.23 9.31 -3.55
CA GLU A 36 -7.60 8.85 -2.21
C GLU A 36 -9.12 8.94 -2.04
N ALA A 37 -9.70 7.92 -1.42
CA ALA A 37 -11.09 7.89 -0.98
C ALA A 37 -11.16 8.12 0.54
N GLY A 38 -12.29 8.63 1.03
CA GLY A 38 -12.55 8.79 2.46
C GLY A 38 -13.14 7.53 3.11
N GLY A 39 -13.95 7.74 4.16
CA GLY A 39 -14.63 6.68 4.91
C GLY A 39 -16.00 6.26 4.34
N GLU A 40 -16.37 6.76 3.16
CA GLU A 40 -17.67 6.51 2.53
C GLU A 40 -17.56 5.57 1.32
N PRO A 41 -18.64 4.85 0.97
CA PRO A 41 -18.67 4.03 -0.24
C PRO A 41 -18.30 4.86 -1.47
N THR A 42 -17.20 4.50 -2.13
CA THR A 42 -16.60 5.33 -3.18
C THR A 42 -16.10 4.47 -4.34
N VAL A 43 -16.41 4.88 -5.56
CA VAL A 43 -15.72 4.41 -6.77
C VAL A 43 -14.55 5.35 -7.02
N LEU A 44 -13.33 4.90 -6.71
CA LEU A 44 -12.12 5.70 -6.92
C LEU A 44 -11.54 5.40 -8.30
N VAL A 45 -11.47 6.41 -9.16
CA VAL A 45 -10.92 6.31 -10.52
C VAL A 45 -9.77 7.29 -10.66
N CYS A 46 -8.64 6.83 -11.20
CA CYS A 46 -7.52 7.68 -11.55
C CYS A 46 -6.71 7.09 -12.70
N ASP A 47 -6.00 7.95 -13.42
CA ASP A 47 -5.02 7.53 -14.43
C ASP A 47 -3.67 7.27 -13.79
N VAL A 48 -3.00 6.19 -14.23
CA VAL A 48 -1.67 5.83 -13.77
C VAL A 48 -0.72 5.79 -14.96
N ASP A 49 0.22 6.75 -15.00
CA ASP A 49 1.29 6.76 -15.99
C ASP A 49 2.40 5.78 -15.58
N LEU A 50 2.50 4.68 -16.32
CA LEU A 50 3.49 3.63 -16.09
C LEU A 50 4.92 4.08 -16.43
N GLN A 51 5.09 5.08 -17.29
CA GLN A 51 6.41 5.57 -17.71
C GLN A 51 7.14 6.27 -16.56
N ARG A 52 6.42 6.84 -15.58
CA ARG A 52 7.03 7.49 -14.40
C ARG A 52 7.94 6.55 -13.59
N SER A 53 7.67 5.25 -13.60
CA SER A 53 8.50 4.27 -12.90
C SER A 53 9.93 4.21 -13.44
N GLU A 54 10.11 4.43 -14.75
CA GLU A 54 11.42 4.44 -15.39
C GLU A 54 12.25 5.63 -14.90
N HIS A 55 11.64 6.82 -14.92
CA HIS A 55 12.28 8.05 -14.48
C HIS A 55 12.71 7.98 -13.01
N VAL A 56 11.82 7.50 -12.13
CA VAL A 56 12.13 7.35 -10.70
C VAL A 56 13.25 6.36 -10.46
N ARG A 57 13.32 5.24 -11.19
CA ARG A 57 14.42 4.27 -11.07
C ARG A 57 15.76 4.83 -11.55
N ARG A 58 15.79 5.81 -12.46
CA ARG A 58 17.03 6.52 -12.83
C ARG A 58 17.50 7.47 -11.72
N ILE A 59 16.58 8.20 -11.10
CA ILE A 59 16.89 9.13 -9.99
C ILE A 59 17.31 8.36 -8.74
N TRP A 60 16.57 7.29 -8.41
CA TRP A 60 16.80 6.43 -7.27
C TRP A 60 17.04 4.98 -7.72
N PRO A 61 18.30 4.62 -8.04
CA PRO A 61 18.65 3.32 -8.61
C PRO A 61 18.70 2.22 -7.53
N PHE A 62 17.69 2.13 -6.67
CA PHE A 62 17.64 1.17 -5.57
C PHE A 62 17.89 -0.26 -6.04
N LEU A 63 17.32 -0.64 -7.19
CA LEU A 63 17.50 -1.98 -7.76
C LEU A 63 18.95 -2.30 -8.13
N ARG A 64 19.73 -1.31 -8.57
CA ARG A 64 21.16 -1.46 -8.92
C ARG A 64 22.01 -1.72 -7.68
N ASP A 65 21.70 -1.03 -6.58
CA ASP A 65 22.57 -0.95 -5.40
C ASP A 65 22.18 -1.94 -4.27
N ARG A 66 21.24 -2.87 -4.53
CA ARG A 66 20.84 -3.89 -3.54
C ARG A 66 22.05 -4.76 -3.16
N ARG A 67 22.34 -4.85 -1.85
CA ARG A 67 23.28 -5.82 -1.26
C ARG A 67 22.64 -7.20 -1.11
N ILE A 68 22.32 -7.82 -2.24
CA ILE A 68 21.65 -9.13 -2.27
C ILE A 68 22.47 -10.24 -1.61
N ASP A 69 23.80 -10.08 -1.57
CA ASP A 69 24.73 -10.94 -0.87
C ASP A 69 24.52 -10.95 0.65
N ALA A 70 23.98 -9.87 1.21
CA ALA A 70 23.69 -9.73 2.64
C ALA A 70 22.23 -10.09 3.01
N TYR A 71 21.40 -10.54 2.06
CA TYR A 71 19.96 -10.75 2.31
C TYR A 71 19.60 -12.10 2.93
N GLY A 72 20.56 -13.02 3.12
CA GLY A 72 20.28 -14.37 3.62
C GLY A 72 19.52 -14.38 4.96
N ASP A 73 19.79 -13.39 5.79
CA ASP A 73 19.22 -13.25 7.12
C ASP A 73 17.77 -12.73 7.13
N LEU A 74 17.27 -12.12 6.04
CA LEU A 74 15.89 -11.64 5.94
C LEU A 74 14.84 -12.76 6.05
N LEU A 75 15.25 -14.01 5.79
CA LEU A 75 14.37 -15.18 5.88
C LEU A 75 14.30 -15.79 7.28
N LYS A 76 15.18 -15.36 8.20
CA LYS A 76 15.18 -15.86 9.58
C LYS A 76 14.10 -15.14 10.38
N ARG A 77 13.39 -15.90 11.23
CA ARG A 77 12.40 -15.31 12.16
C ARG A 77 13.07 -14.42 13.20
N TYR A 78 14.27 -14.78 13.63
CA TYR A 78 15.08 -14.11 14.63
C TYR A 78 16.56 -14.54 14.44
N ILE A 79 17.49 -13.71 14.91
CA ILE A 79 18.95 -13.93 14.85
C ILE A 79 19.52 -13.56 16.22
N ASP A 80 20.20 -14.52 16.87
CA ASP A 80 20.82 -14.40 18.19
C ASP A 80 22.24 -13.82 18.14
#